data_AF-A0A1J5SCA0-F1
#
_entry.id   AF-A0A1J5SCA0-F1
#
_cell.length_a   1.000
_cell.length_b   1.000
_cell.length_c   1.000
_cell.angle_alpha   90.00
_cell.angle_beta   90.00
_cell.angle_gamma   90.00
#
_symmetry.space_group_name_H-M   'P 1'
#
loop_
_entity.id
_entity.type
_entity.pdbx_description
1 polymer ?
#
loop_
_entity_poly.entity_id
_entity_poly.type
_entity_poly.pdbx_seq_one_letter_code
_entity_poly.pdbx_strand_id
1 'polypeptide(L)'
;MSTAPALRYEHSGDCKVIVDARQKPTKDISINDCYFLGFRLTCEGTLRFHHAWIIANDHEAFLTGLKAEAHSLSDKYPDMRVLEVELVFMHNLRTQKPDYLSKETKQEVSQKISMKLNRRNDEHFAVFGIADDQVCEVLDFKAKDALMAIRMTRSHSQKLCGKILLPLAVCQAHPVNQEFDMLFHQEAKLIYALLCTEAAGGMH
;
A
#
# COMPACT_ATOMS: atom_id res chain seq x y z
N MET A 1 -13.58 -19.07 19.67
CA MET A 1 -12.97 -19.52 18.40
C MET A 1 -12.97 -18.33 17.45
N SER A 2 -11.79 -17.78 17.14
CA SER A 2 -11.66 -16.65 16.22
C SER A 2 -11.59 -17.22 14.81
N THR A 3 -12.69 -17.15 14.05
CA THR A 3 -12.68 -17.50 12.63
C THR A 3 -12.12 -16.31 11.87
N ALA A 4 -10.79 -16.18 11.83
CA ALA A 4 -10.17 -15.31 10.85
C ALA A 4 -10.66 -15.77 9.46
N PRO A 5 -11.15 -14.88 8.58
CA PRO A 5 -11.64 -15.28 7.27
C PRO A 5 -10.54 -16.05 6.53
N ALA A 6 -10.89 -17.22 5.98
CA ALA A 6 -9.94 -17.99 5.19
C ALA A 6 -9.59 -17.18 3.92
N LEU A 7 -8.31 -16.82 3.79
CA LEU A 7 -7.74 -16.24 2.58
C LEU A 7 -7.89 -17.23 1.42
N ARG A 8 -8.28 -16.76 0.23
CA ARG A 8 -8.47 -17.61 -0.95
C ARG A 8 -7.16 -17.79 -1.71
N TYR A 9 -6.25 -16.84 -1.59
CA TYR A 9 -4.94 -16.89 -2.22
C TYR A 9 -3.85 -17.24 -1.21
N GLU A 10 -2.74 -17.81 -1.70
CA GLU A 10 -1.57 -18.04 -0.85
C GLU A 10 -0.91 -16.70 -0.53
N HIS A 11 -0.98 -16.29 0.73
CA HIS A 11 -0.32 -15.09 1.25
C HIS A 11 0.89 -15.47 2.11
N SER A 12 1.97 -14.71 1.96
CA SER A 12 3.13 -14.73 2.85
C SER A 12 3.43 -13.33 3.36
N GLY A 13 3.97 -13.21 4.56
CA GLY A 13 4.30 -11.93 5.19
C GLY A 13 3.98 -11.97 6.68
N ASP A 14 4.68 -11.13 7.44
CA ASP A 14 4.52 -11.05 8.89
C ASP A 14 4.55 -9.57 9.31
N CYS A 15 3.52 -9.14 10.04
CA CYS A 15 3.45 -7.80 10.64
C CYS A 15 4.62 -7.49 11.61
N LYS A 16 5.44 -8.48 11.97
CA LYS A 16 6.53 -8.33 12.95
C LYS A 16 7.77 -7.62 12.41
N VAL A 17 7.95 -7.58 11.09
CA VAL A 17 9.14 -6.99 10.48
C VAL A 17 8.71 -5.82 9.60
N ILE A 18 8.97 -4.60 10.08
CA ILE A 18 8.77 -3.38 9.31
C ILE A 18 10.12 -2.99 8.70
N VAL A 19 10.17 -2.80 7.38
CA VAL A 19 11.38 -2.35 6.69
C VAL A 19 11.51 -0.83 6.84
N ASP A 20 12.47 -0.37 7.62
CA ASP A 20 12.79 1.06 7.71
C ASP A 20 13.74 1.46 6.57
N ALA A 21 13.20 2.13 5.55
CA ALA A 21 13.93 2.56 4.37
C ALA A 21 14.31 4.05 4.41
N ARG A 22 14.10 4.73 5.54
CA ARG A 22 14.45 6.14 5.69
C ARG A 22 15.96 6.33 5.60
N GLN A 23 16.39 7.38 4.90
CA GLN A 23 17.83 7.71 4.78
C GLN A 23 18.46 8.08 6.13
N LYS A 24 17.67 8.64 7.05
CA LYS A 24 18.06 9.01 8.41
C LYS A 24 16.99 8.50 9.39
N PRO A 25 17.10 7.24 9.83
CA PRO A 25 16.15 6.66 10.78
C PRO A 25 16.11 7.46 12.08
N THR A 26 14.92 7.91 12.48
CA THR A 26 14.65 8.56 13.76
C THR A 26 13.76 7.66 14.61
N LYS A 27 13.81 7.83 15.94
CA LYS A 27 12.90 7.11 16.86
C LYS A 27 11.44 7.44 16.57
N ASP A 28 11.17 8.70 16.25
CA ASP A 28 9.83 9.13 15.88
C ASP A 28 9.50 8.62 14.48
N ILE A 29 8.46 7.78 14.38
CA ILE A 29 7.91 7.27 13.13
C ILE A 29 6.56 7.94 12.90
N SER A 30 6.43 8.64 11.78
CA SER A 30 5.17 9.25 11.38
C SER A 30 4.28 8.21 10.71
N ILE A 31 2.99 8.21 11.03
CA ILE A 31 2.00 7.38 10.32
C ILE A 31 1.91 7.74 8.82
N ASN A 32 2.33 8.95 8.43
CA ASN A 32 2.36 9.38 7.04
C ASN A 32 3.47 8.67 6.26
N ASP A 33 4.48 8.15 6.95
CA ASP A 33 5.63 7.50 6.36
C ASP A 33 5.46 5.97 6.31
N CYS A 34 4.36 5.44 6.86
CA CYS A 34 4.10 4.01 6.95
C CYS A 34 3.24 3.52 5.79
N TYR A 35 3.73 2.55 5.03
CA TYR A 35 3.04 1.98 3.88
C TYR A 35 2.90 0.48 4.03
N PHE A 36 1.68 -0.02 3.86
CA PHE A 36 1.40 -1.43 3.63
C PHE A 36 1.47 -1.70 2.14
N LEU A 37 2.21 -2.73 1.77
CA LEU A 37 2.45 -3.12 0.39
C LEU A 37 1.95 -4.54 0.16
N GLY A 38 1.35 -4.77 -1.00
CA GLY A 38 1.02 -6.11 -1.50
C GLY A 38 1.70 -6.37 -2.83
N PHE A 39 2.41 -7.49 -2.89
CA PHE A 39 3.16 -7.95 -4.04
C PHE A 39 2.54 -9.21 -4.62
N ARG A 40 2.58 -9.31 -5.95
CA ARG A 40 2.35 -10.54 -6.69
C ARG A 40 3.70 -11.17 -7.02
N LEU A 41 3.83 -12.45 -6.71
CA LEU A 41 4.99 -13.26 -7.00
C LEU A 41 4.63 -14.28 -8.08
N THR A 42 5.41 -14.34 -9.15
CA THR A 42 5.25 -15.35 -10.20
C THR A 42 6.42 -16.33 -10.12
N CYS A 43 6.19 -17.50 -9.53
CA CYS A 43 7.22 -18.52 -9.33
C CYS A 43 6.77 -19.83 -9.96
N GLU A 44 7.53 -20.35 -10.93
CA GLU A 44 7.27 -21.66 -11.58
C GLU A 44 5.83 -21.83 -12.12
N GLY A 45 5.21 -20.76 -12.59
CA GLY A 45 3.84 -20.77 -13.10
C GLY A 45 2.75 -20.74 -12.01
N THR A 46 3.13 -20.65 -10.74
CA THR A 46 2.21 -20.42 -9.61
C THR A 46 2.19 -18.94 -9.23
N LEU A 47 0.99 -18.46 -8.87
CA LEU A 47 0.78 -17.11 -8.36
C LEU A 47 0.71 -17.15 -6.84
N ARG A 48 1.60 -16.41 -6.20
CA ARG A 48 1.59 -16.18 -4.74
C ARG A 48 1.52 -14.70 -4.46
N PHE A 49 1.07 -14.37 -3.26
CA PHE A 49 0.99 -13.00 -2.80
C PHE A 49 1.85 -12.80 -1.56
N HIS A 50 2.50 -11.66 -1.51
CA HIS A 50 3.30 -11.24 -0.37
C HIS A 50 2.82 -9.89 0.13
N HIS A 51 2.95 -9.63 1.42
CA HIS A 51 2.65 -8.34 2.01
C HIS A 51 3.71 -7.95 3.03
N ALA A 52 4.01 -6.65 3.07
CA ALA A 52 5.04 -6.09 3.94
C ALA A 52 4.68 -4.67 4.36
N TRP A 53 5.25 -4.25 5.49
CA TRP A 53 5.23 -2.86 5.91
C TRP A 53 6.58 -2.21 5.65
N ILE A 54 6.55 -1.00 5.11
CA ILE A 54 7.74 -0.18 4.95
C ILE A 54 7.54 1.20 5.58
N ILE A 55 8.62 1.76 6.12
CA ILE A 55 8.69 3.16 6.56
C ILE A 55 9.54 3.92 5.55
N ALA A 56 8.97 4.96 4.96
CA ALA A 56 9.62 5.81 3.97
C ALA A 56 9.16 7.26 4.14
N ASN A 57 10.10 8.16 4.38
CA ASN A 57 9.85 9.58 4.62
C ASN A 57 9.86 10.42 3.32
N ASP A 58 10.26 9.83 2.20
CA ASP A 58 10.20 10.44 0.89
C ASP A 58 10.04 9.39 -0.23
N HIS A 59 9.97 9.84 -1.48
CA HIS A 59 9.78 8.96 -2.62
C HIS A 59 10.98 8.03 -2.87
N GLU A 60 12.21 8.50 -2.62
CA GLU A 60 13.42 7.70 -2.87
C GLU A 60 13.57 6.60 -1.80
N ALA A 61 13.29 6.92 -0.54
CA ALA A 61 13.16 5.96 0.54
C ALA A 61 12.09 4.91 0.23
N PHE A 62 10.94 5.32 -0.31
CA PHE A 62 9.87 4.40 -0.71
C PHE A 62 10.33 3.43 -1.81
N LEU A 63 11.01 3.93 -2.85
CA LEU A 63 11.58 3.09 -3.91
C LEU A 63 12.68 2.16 -3.39
N THR A 64 13.48 2.64 -2.43
CA THR A 64 14.54 1.85 -1.79
C THR A 64 13.96 0.70 -0.97
N GLY A 65 12.92 0.97 -0.18
CA GLY A 65 12.21 -0.05 0.59
C GLY A 65 11.56 -1.12 -0.30
N LEU A 66 10.90 -0.70 -1.39
CA LEU A 66 10.35 -1.62 -2.39
C LEU A 66 11.43 -2.52 -3.00
N LYS A 67 12.57 -1.93 -3.36
CA LYS A 67 13.69 -2.69 -3.92
C LYS A 67 14.23 -3.67 -2.89
N ALA A 68 14.45 -3.24 -1.64
CA ALA A 68 14.95 -4.10 -0.58
C ALA A 68 14.03 -5.30 -0.33
N GLU A 69 12.72 -5.07 -0.27
CA GLU A 69 11.74 -6.15 -0.09
C GLU A 69 11.74 -7.13 -1.27
N ALA A 70 11.78 -6.61 -2.52
CA ALA A 70 11.86 -7.47 -3.69
C ALA A 70 13.15 -8.33 -3.74
N HIS A 71 14.28 -7.81 -3.24
CA HIS A 71 15.52 -8.60 -3.12
C HIS A 71 15.40 -9.66 -2.02
N SER A 72 14.87 -9.29 -0.85
CA SER A 72 14.61 -10.23 0.26
C SER A 72 13.73 -11.40 -0.20
N LEU A 73 12.71 -11.13 -0.99
CA LEU A 73 11.84 -12.18 -1.54
C LEU A 73 12.57 -13.06 -2.56
N SER A 74 13.42 -12.48 -3.41
CA SER A 74 14.26 -13.24 -4.34
C SER A 74 15.27 -14.13 -3.60
N ASP A 75 15.84 -13.67 -2.48
CA ASP A 75 16.74 -14.47 -1.65
C ASP A 75 16.00 -15.62 -0.94
N LYS A 76 14.75 -15.39 -0.52
CA LYS A 76 13.89 -16.40 0.12
C LYS A 76 13.39 -17.47 -0.85
N TYR A 77 13.19 -17.11 -2.12
CA TYR A 77 12.74 -18.00 -3.18
C TYR A 77 13.81 -18.05 -4.29
N PRO A 78 14.82 -18.93 -4.18
CA PRO A 78 16.02 -18.90 -5.03
C PRO A 78 15.75 -19.03 -6.54
N ASP A 79 14.64 -19.67 -6.90
CA ASP A 79 14.22 -19.84 -8.30
C ASP A 79 13.44 -18.63 -8.85
N MET A 80 13.17 -17.63 -8.01
CA MET A 80 12.46 -16.41 -8.36
C MET A 80 13.44 -15.25 -8.60
N ARG A 81 13.27 -14.55 -9.72
CA ARG A 81 14.00 -13.33 -10.04
C ARG A 81 13.30 -12.12 -9.42
N VAL A 82 14.06 -11.09 -9.05
CA VAL A 82 13.51 -9.80 -8.58
C VAL A 82 12.46 -9.21 -9.55
N LEU A 83 12.62 -9.41 -10.87
CA LEU A 83 11.67 -8.95 -11.90
C LEU A 83 10.30 -9.65 -11.85
N GLU A 84 10.18 -10.76 -11.11
CA GLU A 84 8.94 -11.53 -10.92
C GLU A 84 8.20 -11.11 -9.64
N VAL A 85 8.70 -10.08 -8.95
CA VAL A 85 8.06 -9.41 -7.82
C VAL A 85 7.41 -8.12 -8.30
N GLU A 86 6.08 -8.09 -8.31
CA GLU A 86 5.32 -6.94 -8.82
C GLU A 86 4.50 -6.31 -7.70
N LEU A 87 4.65 -5.00 -7.49
CA LEU A 87 3.76 -4.27 -6.59
C LEU A 87 2.37 -4.17 -7.23
N VAL A 88 1.36 -4.69 -6.53
CA VAL A 88 -0.04 -4.71 -7.01
C VAL A 88 -1.00 -3.99 -6.07
N PHE A 89 -0.59 -3.76 -4.82
CA PHE A 89 -1.36 -3.09 -3.80
C PHE A 89 -0.47 -2.19 -2.95
N MET A 90 -0.94 -0.99 -2.59
CA MET A 90 -0.26 -0.12 -1.64
C MET A 90 -1.30 0.70 -0.89
N HIS A 91 -1.18 0.79 0.43
CA HIS A 91 -1.98 1.66 1.28
C HIS A 91 -1.08 2.40 2.28
N ASN A 92 -1.26 3.71 2.41
CA ASN A 92 -0.61 4.49 3.45
C ASN A 92 -1.42 4.45 4.75
N LEU A 93 -0.74 4.25 5.88
CA LEU A 93 -1.37 4.13 7.21
C LEU A 93 -2.17 5.38 7.60
N ARG A 94 -1.81 6.57 7.10
CA ARG A 94 -2.55 7.81 7.40
C ARG A 94 -4.03 7.73 7.04
N THR A 95 -4.41 6.89 6.08
CA THR A 95 -5.82 6.65 5.71
C THR A 95 -6.65 6.06 6.85
N GLN A 96 -6.00 5.44 7.84
CA GLN A 96 -6.61 4.86 9.04
C GLN A 96 -6.69 5.84 10.22
N LYS A 97 -6.03 7.01 10.14
CA LYS A 97 -6.08 8.01 11.20
C LYS A 97 -7.55 8.44 11.43
N PRO A 98 -8.03 8.47 12.69
CA PRO A 98 -9.32 9.06 13.02
C PRO A 98 -9.41 10.49 12.46
N ASP A 99 -10.56 10.84 11.89
CA ASP A 99 -10.86 12.18 11.36
C ASP A 99 -10.01 12.67 10.19
N TYR A 100 -9.12 11.83 9.64
CA TYR A 100 -8.32 12.23 8.47
C TYR A 100 -9.16 12.40 7.20
N LEU A 101 -10.17 11.54 7.03
CA LEU A 101 -11.20 11.68 6.00
C LEU A 101 -12.56 11.52 6.69
N SER A 102 -13.55 12.32 6.27
CA SER A 102 -14.92 12.15 6.72
C SER A 102 -15.46 10.77 6.29
N LYS A 103 -16.50 10.31 6.98
CA LYS A 103 -17.13 9.02 6.66
C LYS A 103 -17.68 9.02 5.24
N GLU A 104 -18.26 10.14 4.81
CA GLU A 104 -18.82 10.35 3.48
C GLU A 104 -17.72 10.25 2.42
N THR A 105 -16.58 10.92 2.62
CA THR A 105 -15.46 10.85 1.68
C THR A 105 -14.87 9.44 1.61
N LYS A 106 -14.74 8.74 2.75
CA LYS A 106 -14.29 7.33 2.76
C LYS A 106 -15.22 6.43 1.94
N GLN A 107 -16.54 6.62 2.08
CA GLN A 107 -17.54 5.88 1.30
C GLN A 107 -17.46 6.21 -0.19
N GLU A 108 -17.36 7.49 -0.55
CA GLU A 108 -17.24 7.92 -1.94
C GLU A 108 -15.99 7.36 -2.61
N VAL A 109 -14.83 7.44 -1.94
CA VAL A 109 -13.56 6.87 -2.43
C VAL A 109 -13.70 5.35 -2.63
N SER A 110 -14.26 4.65 -1.66
CA SER A 110 -14.47 3.19 -1.74
C SER A 110 -15.39 2.81 -2.90
N GLN A 111 -16.46 3.59 -3.13
CA GLN A 111 -17.35 3.39 -4.28
C GLN A 111 -16.64 3.65 -5.60
N LYS A 112 -15.89 4.75 -5.74
CA LYS A 112 -15.11 5.08 -6.95
C LYS A 112 -14.09 3.98 -7.27
N ILE A 113 -13.35 3.49 -6.27
CA ILE A 113 -12.41 2.37 -6.44
C ILE A 113 -13.17 1.11 -6.90
N SER A 114 -14.26 0.76 -6.23
CA SER A 114 -15.06 -0.43 -6.57
C SER A 114 -15.64 -0.35 -7.99
N MET A 115 -16.07 0.83 -8.44
CA MET A 115 -16.56 1.04 -9.80
C MET A 115 -15.45 0.86 -10.84
N LYS A 116 -14.24 1.37 -10.57
CA LYS A 116 -13.08 1.27 -11.47
C LYS A 116 -12.51 -0.15 -11.53
N LEU A 117 -12.60 -0.90 -10.43
CA LEU A 117 -12.06 -2.26 -10.29
C LEU A 117 -13.14 -3.36 -10.36
N ASN A 118 -14.29 -3.07 -10.97
CA ASN A 118 -15.45 -3.95 -10.96
C ASN A 118 -15.27 -5.30 -11.70
N ARG A 119 -14.21 -5.44 -12.50
CA ARG A 119 -13.86 -6.62 -13.28
C ARG A 119 -12.38 -6.88 -13.19
N ARG A 120 -12.00 -8.16 -13.18
CA ARG A 120 -10.59 -8.55 -13.20
C ARG A 120 -9.90 -8.03 -14.46
N ASN A 121 -8.84 -7.26 -14.28
CA ASN A 121 -7.93 -6.79 -15.31
C ASN A 121 -6.56 -6.48 -14.67
N ASP A 122 -5.64 -7.43 -14.78
CA ASP A 122 -4.34 -7.36 -14.11
C ASP A 122 -3.43 -6.22 -14.65
N GLU A 123 -3.81 -5.55 -15.75
CA GLU A 123 -3.12 -4.36 -16.27
C GLU A 123 -3.81 -3.05 -15.87
N HIS A 124 -4.83 -3.09 -15.02
CA HIS A 124 -5.61 -1.92 -14.64
C HIS A 124 -5.48 -1.63 -13.15
N PHE A 125 -5.30 -0.36 -12.81
CA PHE A 125 -5.05 0.08 -11.44
C PHE A 125 -5.90 1.30 -11.11
N ALA A 126 -6.50 1.32 -9.93
CA ALA A 126 -7.08 2.52 -9.34
C ALA A 126 -6.09 3.12 -8.34
N VAL A 127 -5.92 4.44 -8.39
CA VAL A 127 -5.06 5.21 -7.49
C VAL A 127 -5.92 6.25 -6.79
N PHE A 128 -6.04 6.12 -5.48
CA PHE A 128 -6.59 7.17 -4.62
C PHE A 128 -5.45 8.06 -4.13
N GLY A 129 -5.62 9.37 -4.29
CA GLY A 129 -4.67 10.35 -3.80
C GLY A 129 -5.34 11.62 -3.30
N ILE A 130 -4.56 12.42 -2.59
CA ILE A 130 -4.98 13.72 -2.07
C ILE A 130 -4.10 14.86 -2.60
N ALA A 131 -4.65 16.06 -2.71
CA ALA A 131 -3.88 17.28 -2.92
C ALA A 131 -4.30 18.35 -1.91
N ASP A 132 -3.31 19.07 -1.38
CA ASP A 132 -3.45 20.14 -0.38
C ASP A 132 -4.33 19.77 0.82
N ASP A 133 -4.31 18.48 1.22
CA ASP A 133 -5.12 17.91 2.31
C ASP A 133 -6.64 18.16 2.22
N GLN A 134 -7.17 18.54 1.05
CA GLN A 134 -8.59 18.85 0.84
C GLN A 134 -9.19 18.19 -0.40
N VAL A 135 -8.41 18.06 -1.47
CA VAL A 135 -8.91 17.48 -2.73
C VAL A 135 -8.62 15.99 -2.73
N CYS A 136 -9.67 15.18 -2.76
CA CYS A 136 -9.59 13.72 -2.81
C CYS A 136 -10.02 13.23 -4.20
N GLU A 137 -9.16 12.48 -4.88
CA GLU A 137 -9.46 11.97 -6.21
C GLU A 137 -9.08 10.50 -6.37
N VAL A 138 -9.85 9.80 -7.20
CA VAL A 138 -9.55 8.43 -7.62
C VAL A 138 -9.37 8.44 -9.13
N LEU A 139 -8.15 8.15 -9.57
CA LEU A 139 -7.79 8.01 -10.97
C LEU A 139 -7.60 6.54 -11.30
N ASP A 140 -7.80 6.15 -12.55
CA ASP A 140 -7.49 4.81 -13.03
C ASP A 140 -6.54 4.86 -14.22
N PHE A 141 -5.70 3.83 -14.31
CA PHE A 141 -4.70 3.72 -15.35
C PHE A 141 -4.57 2.29 -15.83
N LYS A 142 -4.35 2.15 -17.13
CA LYS A 142 -3.71 0.94 -17.66
C LYS A 142 -2.20 1.05 -17.43
N ALA A 143 -1.62 0.14 -16.66
CA ALA A 143 -0.22 0.17 -16.26
C ALA A 143 0.33 -1.25 -16.08
N LYS A 144 1.66 -1.40 -16.16
CA LYS A 144 2.31 -2.71 -15.93
C LYS A 144 2.27 -3.12 -14.46
N ASP A 145 2.45 -2.17 -13.56
CA ASP A 145 2.50 -2.37 -12.11
C ASP A 145 1.97 -1.12 -11.37
N ALA A 146 1.81 -1.24 -10.05
CA ALA A 146 1.34 -0.14 -9.20
C ALA A 146 2.31 1.06 -9.19
N LEU A 147 3.62 0.83 -9.35
CA LEU A 147 4.61 1.91 -9.40
C LEU A 147 4.42 2.81 -10.62
N MET A 148 4.15 2.21 -11.77
CA MET A 148 3.84 2.93 -13.00
C MET A 148 2.53 3.71 -12.85
N ALA A 149 1.49 3.12 -12.24
CA ALA A 149 0.23 3.83 -11.95
C ALA A 149 0.44 5.04 -11.01
N ILE A 150 1.27 4.89 -9.97
CA ILE A 150 1.69 5.98 -9.07
C ILE A 150 2.36 7.12 -9.84
N ARG A 151 3.30 6.79 -10.74
CA ARG A 151 4.00 7.78 -11.55
C ARG A 151 3.04 8.51 -12.50
N MET A 152 2.14 7.77 -13.16
CA MET A 152 1.13 8.33 -14.06
C MET A 152 0.17 9.27 -13.33
N THR A 153 -0.20 8.96 -12.10
CA THR A 153 -1.06 9.80 -11.25
C THR A 153 -0.49 11.21 -11.08
N ARG A 154 0.82 11.33 -10.81
CA ARG A 154 1.47 12.65 -10.65
C ARG A 154 1.37 13.48 -11.93
N SER A 155 1.66 12.88 -13.09
CA SER A 155 1.59 13.57 -14.38
C SER A 155 0.16 13.89 -14.83
N HIS A 156 -0.81 13.04 -14.51
CA HIS A 156 -2.19 13.20 -14.95
C HIS A 156 -2.96 14.19 -14.06
N SER A 157 -2.78 14.12 -12.74
CA SER A 157 -3.43 15.04 -11.79
C SER A 157 -3.06 16.50 -12.05
N GLN A 158 -1.77 16.77 -12.31
CA GLN A 158 -1.32 18.12 -12.66
C GLN A 158 -2.03 18.68 -13.90
N LYS A 159 -2.38 17.82 -14.87
CA LYS A 159 -3.13 18.22 -16.07
C LYS A 159 -4.62 18.41 -15.81
N LEU A 160 -5.23 17.57 -14.97
CA LEU A 160 -6.67 17.59 -14.71
C LEU A 160 -7.08 18.70 -13.74
N CYS A 161 -6.38 18.81 -12.61
CA CYS A 161 -6.78 19.69 -11.50
C CYS A 161 -5.72 20.75 -11.15
N GLY A 162 -4.63 20.84 -11.93
CA GLY A 162 -3.54 21.78 -11.66
C GLY A 162 -2.70 21.45 -10.43
N LYS A 163 -2.99 20.34 -9.74
CA LYS A 163 -2.36 19.93 -8.49
C LYS A 163 -1.76 18.53 -8.62
N ILE A 164 -0.67 18.30 -7.91
CA ILE A 164 -0.04 16.98 -7.85
C ILE A 164 -0.71 16.19 -6.72
N LEU A 165 -1.39 15.11 -7.06
CA LEU A 165 -1.91 14.19 -6.05
C LEU A 165 -0.77 13.41 -5.40
N LEU A 166 -0.79 13.36 -4.06
CA LEU A 166 -0.05 12.41 -3.25
C LEU A 166 -0.83 11.08 -3.22
N PRO A 167 -0.30 9.99 -3.83
CA PRO A 167 -0.97 8.70 -3.81
C PRO A 167 -0.99 8.12 -2.40
N LEU A 168 -2.17 7.73 -1.93
CA LEU A 168 -2.39 7.13 -0.60
C LEU A 168 -2.86 5.69 -0.66
N ALA A 169 -3.51 5.30 -1.76
CA ALA A 169 -3.84 3.91 -2.01
C ALA A 169 -3.75 3.59 -3.51
N VAL A 170 -3.31 2.38 -3.83
CA VAL A 170 -3.20 1.85 -5.19
C VAL A 170 -3.64 0.40 -5.19
N CYS A 171 -4.54 0.07 -6.09
CA CYS A 171 -5.22 -1.23 -6.12
C CYS A 171 -5.31 -1.73 -7.56
N GLN A 172 -4.73 -2.89 -7.86
CA GLN A 172 -4.88 -3.58 -9.17
C GLN A 172 -6.32 -4.07 -9.37
N ALA A 173 -6.86 -4.20 -10.57
CA ALA A 173 -8.17 -4.83 -10.74
C ALA A 173 -8.06 -6.37 -10.58
N HIS A 174 -7.78 -6.86 -9.37
CA HIS A 174 -7.66 -8.27 -9.03
C HIS A 174 -8.42 -8.59 -7.72
N PRO A 175 -9.11 -9.74 -7.62
CA PRO A 175 -9.91 -10.07 -6.42
C PRO A 175 -9.11 -10.13 -5.11
N VAL A 176 -7.79 -10.43 -5.19
CA VAL A 176 -6.88 -10.46 -4.03
C VAL A 176 -6.84 -9.14 -3.26
N ASN A 177 -7.22 -8.01 -3.87
CA ASN A 177 -7.25 -6.74 -3.17
C ASN A 177 -8.17 -6.75 -1.97
N GLN A 178 -9.26 -7.53 -1.99
CA GLN A 178 -10.14 -7.65 -0.83
C GLN A 178 -9.41 -8.32 0.34
N GLU A 179 -8.50 -9.24 0.04
CA GLU A 179 -7.65 -9.92 1.02
C GLU A 179 -6.55 -8.98 1.52
N PHE A 180 -5.90 -8.22 0.63
CA PHE A 180 -4.95 -7.18 1.04
C PHE A 180 -5.59 -6.07 1.87
N ASP A 181 -6.79 -5.61 1.50
CA ASP A 181 -7.55 -4.63 2.28
C ASP A 181 -7.85 -5.17 3.67
N MET A 182 -8.30 -6.43 3.77
CA MET A 182 -8.56 -7.06 5.06
C MET A 182 -7.28 -7.13 5.92
N LEU A 183 -6.16 -7.59 5.34
CA LEU A 183 -4.86 -7.67 6.01
C LEU A 183 -4.39 -6.29 6.46
N PHE A 184 -4.46 -5.29 5.58
CA PHE A 184 -4.13 -3.91 5.90
C PHE A 184 -4.93 -3.40 7.12
N HIS A 185 -6.25 -3.57 7.14
CA HIS A 185 -7.07 -3.09 8.28
C HIS A 185 -6.77 -3.85 9.59
N GLN A 186 -6.38 -5.12 9.50
CA GLN A 186 -5.98 -5.91 10.67
C GLN A 186 -4.64 -5.42 11.23
N GLU A 187 -3.64 -5.28 10.37
CA GLU A 187 -2.28 -4.91 10.76
C GLU A 187 -2.14 -3.42 11.10
N ALA A 188 -2.87 -2.54 10.39
CA ALA A 188 -2.86 -1.11 10.66
C ALA A 188 -3.29 -0.78 12.09
N LYS A 189 -4.23 -1.54 12.67
CA LYS A 189 -4.63 -1.36 14.08
C LYS A 189 -3.46 -1.64 15.04
N LEU A 190 -2.68 -2.68 14.75
CA LEU A 190 -1.53 -3.07 15.56
C LEU A 190 -0.41 -2.03 15.45
N ILE A 191 -0.08 -1.61 14.23
CA ILE A 191 0.98 -0.61 14.01
C ILE A 191 0.56 0.75 14.56
N TYR A 192 -0.69 1.18 14.33
CA TYR A 192 -1.19 2.42 14.89
C TYR A 192 -1.12 2.41 16.42
N ALA A 193 -1.50 1.30 17.06
CA ALA A 193 -1.37 1.16 18.51
C ALA A 193 0.08 1.31 18.96
N LEU A 194 1.04 0.62 18.32
CA LEU A 194 2.47 0.69 18.64
C LEU A 194 3.00 2.13 18.55
N LEU A 195 2.73 2.81 17.43
CA LEU A 195 3.16 4.19 17.18
C LEU A 195 2.52 5.20 18.14
N CYS A 196 1.28 4.97 18.57
CA CYS A 196 0.59 5.85 19.52
C CYS A 196 0.94 5.56 20.98
N THR A 197 1.33 4.33 21.35
CA THR A 197 1.77 4.01 22.72
C THR A 197 3.13 4.59 23.06
N GLU A 198 4.06 4.71 22.10
CA GLU A 198 5.36 5.34 22.35
C GLU A 198 5.24 6.84 22.65
N ALA A 199 4.22 7.53 22.10
CA ALA A 199 3.94 8.93 22.41
C ALA A 199 3.44 9.16 23.85
N ALA A 200 2.93 8.13 24.53
CA ALA A 200 2.42 8.22 25.91
C ALA A 200 3.43 7.76 26.99
N GLY A 201 4.55 7.15 26.59
CA GLY A 201 5.55 6.57 27.51
C GLY A 201 6.66 7.52 27.98
N GLY A 202 6.63 8.79 27.56
CA GLY A 202 7.65 9.80 27.89
C GLY A 202 7.32 10.65 29.12
N MET A 203 6.92 10.04 30.24
CA MET A 203 6.92 10.70 31.56
C MET A 203 7.17 9.66 32.65
N HIS A 204 8.44 9.38 32.92
CA HIS A 204 8.89 8.91 34.23
C HIS A 204 10.30 9.44 34.51
#